data_AF-A0A8T0UR74-F1
#
_entry.id   AF-A0A8T0UR74-F1
#
_cell.length_a   1.000
_cell.length_b   1.000
_cell.length_c   1.000
_cell.angle_alpha   90.00
_cell.angle_beta   90.00
_cell.angle_gamma   90.00
#
_symmetry.space_group_name_H-M   'P 1'
#
loop_
_entity.id
_entity.type
_entity.pdbx_description
1 polymer ?
#
loop_
_entity_poly.entity_id
_entity_poly.type
_entity_poly.pdbx_seq_one_letter_code
_entity_poly.pdbx_strand_id
1 'polypeptide(L)'
;MAFGLPMLTNTYFALVAYDGDLKRLKKAVAHMIIMFCEAVRFELLFQEILKMMGAGATLPLPPVMWYWTNNWKVLSGFALNCKQREETLEMADDPELLLKVRKFEVNNRDDIAKLMGLIMCKQP
;
A
#
# COMPACT_ATOMS: atom_id res chain seq x y z
N MET A 1 -0.76 -14.08 0.91
CA MET A 1 -1.71 -13.89 -0.21
C MET A 1 -0.90 -13.62 -1.47
N ALA A 2 -1.31 -14.14 -2.62
CA ALA A 2 -0.52 -14.08 -3.85
C ALA A 2 -1.30 -13.35 -4.96
N PHE A 3 -0.58 -12.66 -5.84
CA PHE A 3 -1.10 -11.73 -6.83
C PHE A 3 -0.52 -12.02 -8.20
N GLY A 4 -1.29 -11.68 -9.23
CA GLY A 4 -0.98 -11.95 -10.62
C GLY A 4 -2.25 -11.92 -11.46
N LEU A 5 -2.11 -11.90 -12.78
CA LEU A 5 -3.25 -11.81 -13.70
C LEU A 5 -4.31 -12.91 -13.48
N PRO A 6 -3.94 -14.20 -13.27
CA PRO A 6 -4.94 -15.25 -12.98
C PRO A 6 -5.73 -14.99 -11.69
N MET A 7 -5.10 -14.39 -10.69
CA MET A 7 -5.77 -14.09 -9.41
C MET A 7 -6.83 -13.00 -9.56
N LEU A 8 -6.58 -11.99 -10.41
CA LEU A 8 -7.56 -10.95 -10.72
C LEU A 8 -8.81 -11.55 -11.37
N THR A 9 -8.63 -12.38 -12.40
CA THR A 9 -9.73 -13.06 -13.09
C THR A 9 -10.52 -13.97 -12.13
N ASN A 10 -9.83 -14.77 -11.33
CA ASN A 10 -10.47 -15.65 -10.35
C ASN A 10 -11.24 -14.88 -9.28
N THR A 11 -10.69 -13.76 -8.83
CA THR A 11 -11.32 -12.86 -7.85
C THR A 11 -12.59 -12.25 -8.42
N TYR A 12 -12.56 -11.76 -9.66
CA TYR A 12 -13.75 -11.24 -10.34
C TYR A 12 -14.86 -12.29 -10.40
N PHE A 13 -14.57 -13.50 -10.88
CA PHE A 13 -15.59 -14.55 -10.96
C PHE A 13 -16.10 -15.00 -9.58
N ALA A 14 -15.24 -15.03 -8.56
CA ALA A 14 -15.65 -15.35 -7.19
C ALA A 14 -16.61 -14.31 -6.59
N LEU A 15 -16.52 -13.05 -7.01
CA LEU A 15 -17.41 -11.98 -6.57
C LEU A 15 -18.71 -11.94 -7.38
N VAL A 16 -18.64 -12.11 -8.71
CA VAL A 16 -19.81 -12.04 -9.59
C VAL A 16 -20.67 -13.29 -9.50
N ALA A 17 -20.06 -14.48 -9.47
CA ALA A 17 -20.75 -15.76 -9.38
C ALA A 17 -20.76 -16.30 -7.95
N TYR A 18 -21.07 -15.43 -6.99
CA TYR A 18 -21.14 -15.82 -5.57
C TYR A 18 -22.17 -16.95 -5.37
N ASP A 19 -21.69 -18.07 -4.84
CA ASP A 19 -22.41 -19.33 -4.68
C ASP A 19 -22.82 -19.63 -3.23
N GLY A 20 -22.55 -18.71 -2.30
CA GLY A 20 -22.76 -18.90 -0.86
C GLY A 20 -21.48 -19.19 -0.07
N ASP A 21 -20.33 -19.43 -0.71
CA ASP A 21 -19.05 -19.62 -0.01
C ASP A 21 -18.48 -18.29 0.51
N LEU A 22 -18.84 -17.94 1.74
CA LEU A 22 -18.35 -16.75 2.44
C LEU A 22 -16.82 -16.70 2.58
N LYS A 23 -16.14 -17.86 2.66
CA LYS A 23 -14.67 -17.89 2.79
C LYS A 23 -14.02 -17.49 1.47
N ARG A 24 -14.52 -18.03 0.36
CA ARG A 24 -14.09 -17.64 -0.99
C ARG A 24 -14.39 -16.18 -1.26
N LEU A 25 -15.56 -15.69 -0.88
CA LEU A 25 -15.95 -14.28 -1.02
C LEU A 25 -15.02 -13.35 -0.23
N LYS A 26 -14.78 -13.61 1.06
CA LYS A 26 -13.89 -12.79 1.90
C LYS A 26 -12.47 -12.72 1.32
N LYS A 27 -11.96 -13.86 0.83
CA LYS A 27 -10.64 -13.91 0.18
C LYS A 27 -10.63 -13.06 -1.08
N ALA A 28 -11.68 -13.13 -1.91
CA ALA A 28 -11.79 -12.34 -3.13
C ALA A 28 -11.86 -10.82 -2.84
N VAL A 29 -12.69 -10.41 -1.88
CA VAL A 29 -12.78 -9.01 -1.44
C VAL A 29 -11.43 -8.50 -0.95
N ALA A 30 -10.71 -9.28 -0.14
CA ALA A 30 -9.39 -8.88 0.34
C ALA A 30 -8.37 -8.71 -0.80
N HIS A 31 -8.39 -9.56 -1.84
CA HIS A 31 -7.54 -9.35 -3.02
C HIS A 31 -7.90 -8.03 -3.74
N MET A 32 -9.18 -7.72 -3.91
CA MET A 32 -9.60 -6.45 -4.54
C MET A 32 -9.15 -5.24 -3.73
N ILE A 33 -9.29 -5.28 -2.40
CA ILE A 33 -8.82 -4.20 -1.52
C ILE A 33 -7.33 -3.95 -1.73
N ILE A 34 -6.50 -4.99 -1.76
CA ILE A 34 -5.06 -4.82 -1.98
C ILE A 34 -4.76 -4.31 -3.40
N MET A 35 -5.35 -4.92 -4.44
CA MET A 35 -5.06 -4.58 -5.84
C MET A 35 -5.55 -3.20 -6.27
N PHE A 36 -6.61 -2.67 -5.65
CA PHE A 36 -7.20 -1.40 -6.05
C PHE A 36 -7.14 -0.34 -4.96
N CYS A 37 -7.51 -0.64 -3.72
CA CYS A 37 -7.54 0.37 -2.67
C CYS A 37 -6.13 0.66 -2.12
N GLU A 38 -5.38 -0.38 -1.76
CA GLU A 38 -4.03 -0.19 -1.22
C GLU A 38 -3.03 0.20 -2.30
N ALA A 39 -3.15 -0.35 -3.51
CA ALA A 39 -2.31 0.03 -4.64
C ALA A 39 -2.40 1.54 -4.97
N VAL A 40 -3.59 2.14 -4.86
CA VAL A 40 -3.75 3.60 -5.04
C VAL A 40 -3.10 4.40 -3.91
N ARG A 41 -3.02 3.85 -2.70
CA ARG A 41 -2.39 4.52 -1.54
C ARG A 41 -0.87 4.45 -1.59
N PHE A 42 -0.31 3.39 -2.16
CA PHE A 42 1.13 3.11 -2.18
C PHE A 42 1.62 2.86 -3.61
N GLU A 43 2.35 3.82 -4.17
CA GLU A 43 2.87 3.76 -5.55
C GLU A 43 3.75 2.52 -5.76
N LEU A 44 4.66 2.23 -4.82
CA LEU A 44 5.53 1.05 -4.92
C LEU A 44 4.76 -0.28 -4.85
N LEU A 45 3.63 -0.33 -4.14
CA LEU A 45 2.77 -1.52 -4.15
C LEU A 45 2.08 -1.68 -5.50
N PHE A 46 1.59 -0.58 -6.09
CA PHE A 46 0.99 -0.60 -7.43
C PHE A 46 1.99 -1.11 -8.47
N GLN A 47 3.22 -0.60 -8.48
CA GLN A 47 4.26 -1.03 -9.41
C GLN A 47 4.60 -2.52 -9.27
N GLU A 48 4.69 -3.03 -8.03
CA GLU A 48 4.95 -4.44 -7.81
C GLU A 48 3.77 -5.33 -8.26
N ILE A 49 2.52 -4.91 -8.03
CA ILE A 49 1.35 -5.62 -8.52
C ILE A 49 1.31 -5.65 -10.05
N LEU A 50 1.62 -4.54 -10.72
CA LEU A 50 1.72 -4.49 -12.19
C LEU A 50 2.80 -5.43 -12.71
N LYS A 51 3.97 -5.45 -12.08
CA LYS A 51 5.05 -6.38 -12.42
C LYS A 51 4.62 -7.83 -12.25
N MET A 52 3.92 -8.18 -11.17
CA MET A 52 3.38 -9.53 -10.96
C MET A 52 2.35 -9.90 -12.03
N MET A 53 1.49 -8.96 -12.45
CA MET A 53 0.54 -9.18 -13.54
C MET A 53 1.25 -9.41 -14.88
N GLY A 54 2.29 -8.61 -15.20
CA GLY A 54 3.06 -8.73 -16.43
C GLY A 54 3.92 -10.00 -16.51
N ALA A 55 4.37 -10.53 -15.37
CA ALA A 55 5.15 -11.76 -15.31
C ALA A 55 4.33 -13.03 -15.62
N GLY A 56 2.99 -12.95 -15.65
CA GLY A 56 2.10 -14.09 -15.86
C GLY A 56 2.11 -15.13 -14.72
N ALA A 57 2.90 -14.90 -13.67
CA ALA A 57 2.99 -15.74 -12.49
C ALA A 57 2.07 -15.23 -11.36
N THR A 58 1.76 -16.11 -10.41
CA THR A 58 1.07 -15.72 -9.17
C THR A 58 2.07 -15.75 -8.01
N LEU A 59 2.49 -14.57 -7.53
CA LEU A 59 3.57 -14.42 -6.56
C LEU A 59 3.07 -13.81 -5.25
N PRO A 60 3.63 -14.19 -4.09
CA PRO A 60 3.29 -13.56 -2.82
C PRO A 60 3.83 -12.12 -2.76
N LEU A 61 3.06 -11.19 -2.19
CA LEU A 61 3.58 -9.86 -1.89
C LEU A 61 4.75 -9.92 -0.90
N PRO A 62 5.81 -9.12 -1.10
CA PRO A 62 6.87 -8.95 -0.11
C PRO A 62 6.32 -8.62 1.28
N PRO A 63 6.91 -9.17 2.36
CA PRO A 63 6.46 -8.93 3.73
C PRO A 63 6.33 -7.44 4.10
N VAL A 64 7.28 -6.61 3.63
CA VAL A 64 7.30 -5.18 3.93
C VAL A 64 6.04 -4.45 3.44
N MET A 65 5.51 -4.85 2.29
CA MET A 65 4.32 -4.21 1.69
C MET A 65 3.08 -4.41 2.56
N TRP A 66 2.98 -5.55 3.25
CA TRP A 66 1.89 -5.77 4.22
C TRP A 66 2.00 -4.85 5.43
N TYR A 67 3.22 -4.51 5.85
CA TYR A 67 3.38 -3.53 6.92
C TYR A 67 2.93 -2.15 6.47
N TRP A 68 3.18 -1.76 5.22
CA TRP A 68 2.70 -0.48 4.68
C TRP A 68 1.17 -0.39 4.71
N THR A 69 0.47 -1.38 4.15
CA THR A 69 -1.01 -1.36 4.08
C THR A 69 -1.66 -1.28 5.46
N ASN A 70 -1.07 -1.93 6.46
CA ASN A 70 -1.58 -1.90 7.83
C ASN A 70 -1.23 -0.60 8.60
N ASN A 71 -0.32 0.23 8.07
CA ASN A 71 0.21 1.41 8.77
C ASN A 71 0.07 2.71 7.95
N TRP A 72 -0.87 2.76 7.00
CA TRP A 72 -1.09 3.93 6.14
C TRP A 72 -1.24 5.24 6.91
N LYS A 73 -1.89 5.25 8.07
CA LYS A 73 -2.03 6.43 8.93
C LYS A 73 -0.68 6.94 9.47
N VAL A 74 0.20 6.03 9.88
CA VAL A 74 1.52 6.39 10.43
C VAL A 74 2.40 6.95 9.32
N LEU A 75 2.43 6.27 8.17
CA LEU A 75 3.18 6.70 6.99
C LEU A 75 2.66 8.05 6.45
N SER A 76 1.35 8.23 6.39
CA SER A 76 0.72 9.52 6.03
C SER A 76 1.09 10.64 7.01
N GLY A 77 1.13 10.35 8.31
CA GLY A 77 1.52 11.33 9.32
C GLY A 77 2.95 11.83 9.14
N PHE A 78 3.89 10.94 8.81
CA PHE A 78 5.26 11.32 8.48
C PHE A 78 5.31 12.12 7.17
N ALA A 79 4.63 11.66 6.10
CA ALA A 79 4.59 12.37 4.83
C ALA A 79 4.03 13.80 4.96
N LEU A 80 2.95 13.98 5.73
CA LEU A 80 2.40 15.29 6.05
C LEU A 80 3.38 16.17 6.83
N ASN A 81 4.10 15.59 7.80
CA ASN A 81 5.09 16.34 8.55
C ASN A 81 6.26 16.79 7.67
N CYS A 82 6.75 15.94 6.77
CA CYS A 82 7.76 16.32 5.79
C CYS A 82 7.30 17.51 4.94
N LYS A 83 6.06 17.45 4.43
CA LYS A 83 5.46 18.54 3.65
C LYS A 83 5.34 19.84 4.46
N GLN A 84 4.86 19.77 5.71
CA GLN A 84 4.73 20.94 6.58
C GLN A 84 6.09 21.58 6.89
N ARG A 85 7.12 20.77 7.14
CA ARG A 85 8.48 21.25 7.38
C ARG A 85 9.08 21.90 6.13
N GLU A 86 8.83 21.35 4.94
CA GLU A 86 9.22 21.97 3.67
C GLU A 86 8.55 23.35 3.49
N GLU A 87 7.25 23.46 3.79
CA GLU A 87 6.51 24.74 3.77
C GLU A 87 7.11 25.78 4.74
N THR A 88 7.74 25.35 5.84
CA THR A 88 8.44 26.21 6.80
C THR A 88 9.95 26.32 6.55
N LEU A 89 10.45 25.90 5.38
CA LEU A 89 11.87 25.90 4.99
C LEU A 89 12.80 25.04 5.87
N GLU A 90 12.25 24.10 6.64
CA GLU A 90 12.99 23.14 7.45
C GLU A 90 13.22 21.84 6.67
N MET A 91 14.44 21.67 6.15
CA MET A 91 14.80 20.50 5.36
C MET A 91 15.23 19.28 6.19
N ALA A 92 15.29 19.42 7.52
CA ALA A 92 15.56 18.31 8.42
C ALA A 92 14.28 17.51 8.71
N ASP A 93 14.34 16.19 8.58
CA ASP A 93 13.26 15.29 8.97
C ASP A 93 13.09 15.28 10.49
N ASP A 94 11.84 15.14 10.96
CA ASP A 94 11.57 14.96 12.38
C ASP A 94 12.17 13.63 12.86
N PRO A 95 13.14 13.64 13.79
CA PRO A 95 13.82 12.43 14.20
C PRO A 95 12.90 11.44 14.93
N GLU A 96 11.90 11.93 15.67
CA GLU A 96 10.97 11.07 16.40
C GLU A 96 10.01 10.37 15.44
N LEU A 97 9.46 11.11 14.47
CA LEU A 97 8.59 10.52 13.46
C LEU A 97 9.38 9.60 12.51
N LEU A 98 10.61 9.96 12.16
CA LEU A 98 11.47 9.13 11.32
C LEU A 98 11.75 7.77 11.97
N LEU A 99 12.04 7.74 13.28
CA LEU A 99 12.22 6.49 14.02
C LEU A 99 10.98 5.57 13.97
N LYS A 100 9.77 6.16 13.95
CA LYS A 100 8.51 5.39 13.88
C LYS A 100 8.31 4.72 12.52
N VAL A 101 8.84 5.30 11.44
CA VAL A 101 8.66 4.80 10.08
C VAL A 101 9.83 3.98 9.53
N ARG A 102 11.03 4.06 10.12
CA ARG A 102 12.21 3.28 9.68
C ARG A 102 11.98 1.78 9.61
N LYS A 103 11.17 1.22 10.51
CA LYS A 103 10.78 -0.21 10.50
C LYS A 103 9.95 -0.63 9.28
N PHE A 104 9.52 0.34 8.47
CA PHE A 104 8.82 0.15 7.20
C PHE A 104 9.72 0.42 5.99
N GLU A 105 11.05 0.41 6.20
CA GLU A 105 12.05 0.70 5.16
C GLU A 105 11.98 2.14 4.60
N VAL A 106 11.45 3.07 5.41
CA VAL A 106 11.42 4.50 5.10
C VAL A 106 12.49 5.21 5.92
N ASN A 107 13.57 5.65 5.29
CA ASN A 107 14.75 6.19 5.98
C ASN A 107 14.86 7.72 5.91
N ASN A 108 14.07 8.36 5.06
CA ASN A 108 14.08 9.80 4.83
C ASN A 108 12.79 10.26 4.10
N ARG A 109 12.66 11.57 3.90
CA ARG A 109 11.57 12.19 3.13
C ARG A 109 11.44 11.73 1.67
N ASP A 110 12.54 11.38 1.00
CA ASP A 110 12.50 10.96 -0.40
C ASP A 110 11.91 9.56 -0.54
N ASP A 111 12.22 8.67 0.41
CA ASP A 111 11.66 7.33 0.48
C ASP A 111 10.14 7.38 0.65
N ILE A 112 9.63 8.22 1.57
CA ILE A 112 8.19 8.34 1.79
C ILE A 112 7.48 9.00 0.60
N ALA A 113 8.12 9.96 -0.07
CA ALA A 113 7.57 10.61 -1.26
C ALA A 113 7.45 9.64 -2.44
N LYS A 114 8.41 8.72 -2.61
CA LYS A 114 8.35 7.65 -3.62
C LYS A 114 7.35 6.55 -3.25
N LEU A 115 7.18 6.28 -1.95
CA LEU A 115 6.31 5.22 -1.46
C LEU A 115 4.83 5.58 -1.61
N MET A 116 4.45 6.82 -1.28
CA MET A 116 3.03 7.20 -1.09
C MET A 116 2.39 7.68 -2.40
N GLY A 117 1.32 7.02 -2.83
CA GLY A 117 0.46 7.49 -3.93
C GLY A 117 -0.63 8.45 -3.45
N LEU A 118 -1.21 8.18 -2.28
CA LEU A 118 -2.16 9.07 -1.59
C LEU A 118 -1.84 9.18 -0.11
N ILE A 119 -1.95 10.40 0.41
CA ILE A 119 -1.71 10.71 1.82
C ILE A 119 -3.05 10.97 2.50
N MET A 120 -3.28 10.35 3.65
CA MET A 120 -4.43 10.66 4.49
C MET A 120 -4.29 12.07 5.07
N CYS A 121 -5.16 13.00 4.69
CA CYS A 121 -5.23 14.33 5.31
C CYS A 121 -5.66 14.21 6.78
N LYS A 122 -5.15 15.09 7.65
CA LYS A 122 -5.73 15.28 8.98
C LYS A 122 -7.20 15.69 8.80
N GLN A 123 -8.11 14.99 9.46
CA GLN A 123 -9.49 15.46 9.58
C GLN A 123 -9.48 16.80 10.34
N PRO A 124 -10.28 17.79 9.91
CA PRO A 124 -10.41 19.07 10.59
C PRO A 124 -10.92 18.92 12.02
#